data_AF-A0A7X0GMB5-F1
#
_entry.id   AF-A0A7X0GMB5-F1
#
_cell.length_a   1.000
_cell.length_b   1.000
_cell.length_c   1.000
_cell.angle_alpha   90.00
_cell.angle_beta   90.00
_cell.angle_gamma   90.00
#
_symmetry.space_group_name_H-M   'P 1'
#
loop_
_entity.id
_entity.type
_entity.pdbx_description
1 polymer ?
#
loop_
_entity_poly.entity_id
_entity_poly.type
_entity_poly.pdbx_seq_one_letter_code
_entity_poly.pdbx_strand_id
1 'polypeptide(L)'
;MALLHPDVLLRADSGALVRGAAASKLVQGAKAVAEQALMFAPFTRSAELVLVNGSVGMIIAPEGRIQSVMGVTIADGRITDLYILADPERLERLEAPGARGDRTRPMTCRFVC
;
A
#
# COMPACT_ATOMS: atom_id res chain seq x y z
N MET A 1 8.54 -17.95 -13.64
CA MET A 1 7.79 -16.80 -14.19
C MET A 1 7.26 -16.00 -13.00
N ALA A 2 7.83 -14.83 -12.72
CA ALA A 2 7.47 -14.05 -11.52
C ALA A 2 6.77 -12.75 -11.94
N LEU A 3 5.64 -12.42 -11.29
CA LEU A 3 4.90 -11.17 -11.45
C LEU A 3 5.73 -9.94 -11.06
N LEU A 4 6.71 -10.13 -10.17
CA LEU A 4 7.65 -9.11 -9.71
C LEU A 4 8.80 -8.93 -10.71
N HIS A 5 9.22 -7.69 -10.92
CA HIS A 5 10.48 -7.37 -11.59
C HIS A 5 11.66 -7.88 -10.74
N PRO A 6 12.76 -8.38 -11.33
CA PRO A 6 13.94 -8.84 -10.57
C PRO A 6 14.46 -7.80 -9.58
N ASP A 7 14.49 -6.54 -10.00
CA ASP A 7 14.94 -5.38 -9.21
C ASP A 7 13.80 -4.61 -8.53
N VAL A 8 12.64 -5.25 -8.32
CA VAL A 8 11.49 -4.60 -7.67
C VAL A 8 11.89 -3.94 -6.35
N LEU A 9 11.37 -2.76 -6.09
CA LEU A 9 11.56 -2.04 -4.84
C LEU A 9 10.27 -2.02 -4.03
N LEU A 10 10.36 -2.38 -2.75
CA LEU A 10 9.31 -2.13 -1.77
C LEU A 10 9.81 -1.07 -0.80
N ARG A 11 9.09 0.05 -0.72
CA ARG A 11 9.28 1.08 0.30
C ARG A 11 8.09 1.09 1.23
N ALA A 12 8.33 0.83 2.51
CA ALA A 12 7.35 1.05 3.56
C ALA A 12 7.72 2.30 4.35
N ASP A 13 6.76 3.20 4.53
CA ASP A 13 6.89 4.41 5.31
C ASP A 13 5.87 4.39 6.45
N SER A 14 6.34 4.07 7.65
CA SER A 14 5.52 3.99 8.86
C SER A 14 5.62 5.26 9.71
N GLY A 15 6.34 6.29 9.24
CA GLY A 15 6.60 7.51 9.98
C GLY A 15 7.84 7.43 10.87
N ALA A 16 8.42 8.61 11.17
CA ALA A 16 9.74 8.73 11.82
C ALA A 16 9.77 8.24 13.28
N LEU A 17 8.61 8.15 13.93
CA LEU A 17 8.47 7.75 15.32
C LEU A 17 8.34 6.22 15.49
N VAL A 18 8.01 5.48 14.43
CA VAL A 18 7.83 4.02 14.50
C VAL A 18 9.19 3.31 14.48
N ARG A 19 9.37 2.34 15.39
CA ARG A 19 10.62 1.61 15.60
C ARG A 19 10.43 0.09 15.50
N GLY A 20 11.54 -0.63 15.40
CA GLY A 20 11.55 -2.10 15.34
C GLY A 20 11.11 -2.64 13.99
N ALA A 21 10.47 -3.82 14.00
CA ALA A 21 10.09 -4.55 12.77
C ALA A 21 9.11 -3.79 11.86
N ALA A 22 8.36 -2.84 12.43
CA ALA A 22 7.39 -2.00 11.73
C ALA A 22 7.97 -0.66 11.26
N ALA A 23 9.25 -0.36 11.50
CA ALA A 23 9.87 0.89 11.06
C ALA A 23 9.90 1.03 9.53
N SER A 24 9.99 2.27 9.04
CA SER A 24 10.16 2.55 7.61
C SER A 24 11.38 1.82 7.05
N LYS A 25 11.23 1.21 5.88
CA LYS A 25 12.26 0.38 5.25
C LYS A 25 12.18 0.37 3.74
N LEU A 26 13.32 0.10 3.11
CA LEU A 26 13.46 -0.15 1.68
C LEU A 26 13.94 -1.59 1.49
N VAL A 27 13.25 -2.36 0.68
CA VAL A 27 13.57 -3.75 0.34
C VAL A 27 13.69 -3.85 -1.16
N GLN A 28 14.79 -4.42 -1.64
CA GLN A 28 15.05 -4.60 -3.06
C GLN A 28 15.10 -6.08 -3.41
N GLY A 29 14.58 -6.40 -4.59
CA GLY A 29 14.72 -7.71 -5.20
C GLY A 29 13.47 -8.57 -5.05
N ALA A 30 13.12 -9.29 -6.13
CA ALA A 30 11.87 -10.05 -6.21
C ALA A 30 11.66 -11.02 -5.03
N LYS A 31 12.70 -11.72 -4.59
CA LYS A 31 12.61 -12.68 -3.48
C LYS A 31 12.34 -11.99 -2.15
N ALA A 32 13.14 -10.98 -1.80
CA ALA A 32 13.00 -10.27 -0.53
C ALA A 32 11.67 -9.50 -0.45
N VAL A 33 11.23 -8.92 -1.56
CA VAL A 33 9.91 -8.26 -1.66
C VAL A 33 8.78 -9.27 -1.52
N ALA A 34 8.86 -10.45 -2.14
CA ALA A 34 7.85 -11.49 -1.98
C ALA A 34 7.75 -12.00 -0.53
N GLU A 35 8.89 -12.25 0.12
CA GLU A 35 8.94 -12.64 1.53
C GLU A 35 8.32 -11.57 2.44
N GLN A 36 8.57 -10.29 2.15
CA GLN A 36 7.99 -9.18 2.88
C GLN A 36 6.47 -9.08 2.63
N ALA A 37 6.02 -9.26 1.39
CA ALA A 37 4.61 -9.22 1.02
C ALA A 37 3.79 -10.30 1.76
N LEU A 38 4.37 -11.48 2.01
CA LEU A 38 3.73 -12.54 2.79
C LEU A 38 3.42 -12.12 4.23
N MET A 39 4.23 -11.24 4.83
CA MET A 39 3.95 -10.71 6.18
C MET A 39 2.67 -9.86 6.22
N PHE A 40 2.23 -9.33 5.08
CA PHE A 40 1.00 -8.53 4.97
C PHE A 40 -0.25 -9.36 4.65
N ALA A 41 -0.08 -10.66 4.35
CA ALA A 41 -1.20 -11.56 4.04
C ALA A 41 -2.34 -11.54 5.08
N PRO A 42 -2.10 -11.44 6.41
CA PRO A 42 -3.18 -11.38 7.41
C PRO A 42 -4.13 -10.18 7.23
N PHE A 43 -3.64 -9.07 6.68
CA PHE A 43 -4.42 -7.84 6.51
C PHE A 43 -5.28 -7.83 5.24
N THR A 44 -5.11 -8.82 4.36
CA THR A 44 -5.82 -8.91 3.07
C THR A 44 -7.34 -9.03 3.23
N ARG A 45 -7.84 -9.53 4.36
CA ARG A 45 -9.30 -9.64 4.63
C ARG A 45 -9.97 -8.28 4.85
N SER A 46 -9.23 -7.29 5.29
CA SER A 46 -9.71 -5.92 5.52
C SER A 46 -9.21 -4.95 4.45
N ALA A 47 -8.65 -5.50 3.37
CA ALA A 47 -8.09 -4.73 2.30
C ALA A 47 -9.14 -4.40 1.24
N GLU A 48 -9.23 -3.13 0.87
CA GLU A 48 -10.11 -2.65 -0.19
C GLU A 48 -9.28 -2.14 -1.36
N LEU A 49 -9.63 -2.56 -2.58
CA LEU A 49 -8.98 -2.06 -3.80
C LEU A 49 -9.45 -0.64 -4.08
N VAL A 50 -8.48 0.22 -4.37
CA VAL A 50 -8.70 1.63 -4.67
C VAL A 50 -7.83 2.03 -5.87
N LEU A 51 -8.17 3.13 -6.52
CA LEU A 51 -7.25 3.86 -7.37
C LEU A 51 -6.50 4.85 -6.49
N VAL A 52 -5.18 4.77 -6.48
CA VAL A 52 -4.34 5.78 -5.85
C VAL A 52 -3.63 6.57 -6.93
N ASN A 53 -3.91 7.87 -7.02
CA ASN A 53 -3.40 8.73 -8.10
C ASN A 53 -3.63 8.15 -9.51
N GLY A 54 -4.76 7.46 -9.72
CA GLY A 54 -5.10 6.83 -11.00
C GLY A 54 -4.43 5.48 -11.28
N SER A 55 -3.59 4.98 -10.37
CA SER A 55 -2.99 3.64 -10.42
C SER A 55 -3.66 2.69 -9.44
N VAL A 56 -3.61 1.39 -9.69
CA VAL A 56 -4.17 0.40 -8.76
C VAL A 56 -3.43 0.47 -7.42
N GLY A 57 -4.20 0.48 -6.34
CA GLY A 57 -3.69 0.37 -4.98
C GLY A 57 -4.71 -0.29 -4.06
N MET A 58 -4.38 -0.28 -2.78
CA MET A 58 -5.09 -0.99 -1.75
C MET A 58 -5.06 -0.19 -0.45
N ILE A 59 -6.19 -0.09 0.25
CA ILE A 59 -6.24 0.47 1.59
C ILE A 59 -6.60 -0.59 2.60
N ILE A 60 -6.09 -0.45 3.82
CA ILE A 60 -6.58 -1.18 4.99
C ILE A 60 -7.25 -0.15 5.88
N ALA A 61 -8.58 -0.23 5.99
CA ALA A 61 -9.38 0.77 6.70
C ALA A 61 -10.43 0.13 7.63
N PRO A 62 -10.01 -0.62 8.67
CA PRO A 62 -10.96 -1.13 9.66
C PRO A 62 -11.74 0.03 10.28
N GLU A 63 -13.05 -0.15 10.43
CA GLU A 63 -13.96 0.86 10.99
C GLU A 63 -13.96 2.21 10.25
N GLY A 64 -13.56 2.23 8.97
CA GLY A 64 -13.53 3.43 8.14
C GLY A 64 -12.34 4.35 8.42
N ARG A 65 -11.37 3.94 9.23
CA ARG A 65 -10.12 4.68 9.48
C ARG A 65 -8.98 4.05 8.71
N ILE A 66 -8.37 4.79 7.78
CA ILE A 66 -7.22 4.31 7.01
C ILE A 66 -6.05 4.07 7.96
N GLN A 67 -5.60 2.82 8.07
CA GLN A 67 -4.39 2.43 8.80
C GLN A 67 -3.19 2.24 7.87
N SER A 68 -3.44 1.95 6.59
CA SER A 68 -2.39 1.82 5.59
C SER A 68 -2.95 2.06 4.20
N VAL A 69 -2.14 2.65 3.34
CA VAL A 69 -2.36 2.68 1.88
C VAL A 69 -1.17 2.04 1.20
N MET A 70 -1.44 1.20 0.22
CA MET A 70 -0.44 0.56 -0.63
C MET A 70 -0.68 0.94 -2.09
N GLY A 71 0.35 1.39 -2.78
CA GLY A 71 0.37 1.59 -4.22
C GLY A 71 1.32 0.59 -4.89
N VAL A 72 0.98 0.19 -6.11
CA VAL A 72 1.84 -0.63 -6.98
C VAL A 72 2.07 0.08 -8.30
N THR A 73 3.34 0.11 -8.73
CA THR A 73 3.73 0.54 -10.07
C THR A 73 3.92 -0.69 -10.94
N ILE A 74 3.27 -0.70 -12.10
CA ILE A 74 3.37 -1.77 -13.09
C ILE A 74 3.98 -1.19 -14.36
N ALA A 75 5.08 -1.79 -14.82
CA ALA A 75 5.70 -1.50 -16.10
C ALA A 75 5.98 -2.82 -16.83
N ASP A 76 5.74 -2.83 -18.15
CA ASP A 76 5.97 -4.02 -19.00
C ASP A 76 5.32 -5.31 -18.47
N GLY A 77 4.13 -5.18 -17.86
CA GLY A 77 3.38 -6.30 -17.29
C GLY A 77 3.98 -6.88 -16.00
N ARG A 78 4.92 -6.19 -15.35
CA ARG A 78 5.55 -6.60 -14.09
C ARG A 78 5.43 -5.50 -13.05
N ILE A 79 5.39 -5.90 -11.78
CA ILE A 79 5.42 -4.95 -10.67
C ILE A 79 6.88 -4.52 -10.45
N THR A 80 7.17 -3.22 -10.62
CA THR A 80 8.49 -2.63 -10.43
C THR A 80 8.65 -1.98 -9.07
N ASP A 81 7.55 -1.47 -8.50
CA ASP A 81 7.59 -0.77 -7.22
C ASP A 81 6.33 -1.04 -6.39
N LEU A 82 6.54 -1.17 -5.08
CA LEU A 82 5.52 -1.23 -4.05
C LEU A 82 5.79 -0.08 -3.07
N TYR A 83 4.80 0.77 -2.84
CA TYR A 83 4.87 1.81 -1.82
C TYR A 83 3.79 1.59 -0.78
N ILE A 84 4.17 1.49 0.48
CA ILE A 84 3.26 1.33 1.62
C ILE A 84 3.41 2.58 2.49
N LEU A 85 2.32 3.28 2.73
CA LEU A 85 2.23 4.35 3.72
C LEU A 85 1.41 3.87 4.91
N ALA A 86 2.04 3.83 6.08
CA ALA A 86 1.45 3.51 7.37
C ALA A 86 1.72 4.62 8.42
N ASP A 87 2.32 5.74 8.01
CA ASP A 87 2.56 6.91 8.86
C ASP A 87 1.23 7.58 9.27
N PRO A 88 0.85 7.53 10.56
CA PRO A 88 -0.42 8.08 11.01
C PRO A 88 -0.60 9.56 10.69
N GLU A 89 0.45 10.38 10.82
CA GLU A 89 0.37 11.83 10.56
C GLU A 89 0.10 12.13 9.09
N ARG A 90 0.65 11.31 8.20
CA ARG A 90 0.44 11.44 6.75
C ARG A 90 -0.93 10.88 6.34
N LEU A 91 -1.37 9.80 6.98
CA LEU A 91 -2.67 9.17 6.73
C LEU A 91 -3.84 10.05 7.18
N GLU A 92 -3.71 10.82 8.26
CA GLU A 92 -4.73 11.79 8.70
C GLU A 92 -5.02 12.88 7.66
N ARG A 93 -4.07 13.14 6.76
CA ARG A 93 -4.22 14.10 5.65
C ARG A 93 -4.89 13.48 4.42
N LEU A 94 -5.08 12.16 4.40
CA LEU A 94 -5.80 11.48 3.34
C LEU A 94 -7.29 11.46 3.69
N GLU A 95 -8.12 11.90 2.76
CA GLU A 95 -9.55 11.74 2.89
C GLU A 95 -9.88 10.24 2.80
N ALA A 96 -10.41 9.68 3.89
CA ALA A 96 -10.96 8.35 3.87
C ALA A 96 -12.18 8.31 2.93
N PRO A 97 -12.35 7.25 2.13
CA PRO A 97 -13.55 7.05 1.33
C PRO A 97 -14.80 7.20 2.20
N GLY A 98 -15.73 8.03 1.74
CA GLY A 98 -16.98 8.29 2.46
C GLY A 98 -17.71 6.99 2.80
N ALA A 99 -18.03 6.83 4.08
CA ALA A 99 -18.87 5.75 4.59
C ALA A 99 -20.31 5.88 4.06
N ARG A 100 -20.54 5.59 2.77
CA ARG A 100 -21.89 5.36 2.22
C ARG A 100 -21.86 4.65 0.87
N GLY A 101 -22.04 3.32 0.92
CA GLY A 101 -23.07 2.65 0.11
C GLY A 101 -22.94 2.57 -1.42
N ASP A 102 -21.79 2.86 -2.03
CA ASP A 102 -21.59 2.66 -3.47
C ASP A 102 -20.30 1.86 -3.69
N ARG A 103 -20.46 0.53 -3.75
CA ARG A 103 -19.38 -0.44 -3.99
C ARG A 103 -19.00 -0.54 -5.50
N THR A 104 -19.50 0.39 -6.32
CA THR A 104 -19.44 0.36 -7.79
C THR A 104 -18.60 1.49 -8.40
N ARG A 105 -18.15 2.47 -7.61
CA ARG A 105 -17.20 3.50 -8.05
C ARG A 105 -15.77 3.16 -7.62
N PRO A 106 -14.76 3.28 -8.51
CA PRO A 106 -13.37 3.13 -8.10
C PRO A 106 -13.02 4.21 -7.07
N MET A 107 -12.76 3.79 -5.84
CA MET A 107 -12.35 4.66 -4.74
C MET A 107 -11.07 5.38 -5.13
N THR A 108 -11.05 6.71 -5.15
CA THR A 108 -9.84 7.45 -5.53
C THR A 108 -9.17 7.98 -4.27
N CYS A 109 -8.04 7.41 -3.88
CA CYS A 109 -7.19 7.96 -2.83
C CYS A 109 -6.10 8.82 -3.50
N ARG A 110 -5.79 9.99 -2.93
CA ARG A 110 -4.76 10.88 -3.51
C ARG A 110 -3.53 10.85 -2.60
N PHE A 111 -2.50 10.09 -2.99
CA PHE A 111 -1.22 10.16 -2.29
C PHE A 111 -0.61 11.55 -2.52
N VAL A 112 -0.42 12.31 -1.44
CA VAL A 112 0.51 13.43 -1.43
C VAL A 112 1.86 12.86 -0.95
N CYS A 113 2.74 12.57 -1.90
CA CYS A 113 4.12 12.18 -1.62
C CYS A 113 4.87 13.30 -0.90
#